data_AF-A0AAD8HUL3-F1
#
_entry.id   AF-A0AAD8HUL3-F1
#
_cell.length_a   1.000
_cell.length_b   1.000
_cell.length_c   1.000
_cell.angle_alpha   90.00
_cell.angle_beta   90.00
_cell.angle_gamma   90.00
#
_symmetry.space_group_name_H-M   'P 1'
#
loop_
_entity.id
_entity.type
_entity.pdbx_description
1 polymer ?
#
loop_
_entity_poly.entity_id
_entity_poly.type
_entity_poly.pdbx_seq_one_letter_code
_entity_poly.pdbx_strand_id
1 'polypeptide(L)'
;MFSDGNSIAGDLCATAISGVVAVSVLRIWEETAKRGLFDQKLNRKLVHISIGLVFMLCWPMFSSSRQGALFAALIPGLNILKMLLIGLGIWKDEATVKSMSRFGDHRELLKGPLYYAATITLACAVYWRGSPIAIATICNLCSGDGLADIIGRRFGSQKLPYNSNKSIAGSVAMLIAGFITSVGFMHYFCSFGYLEESWEMVIGFFIVSLATTLVESHPLSTVLDDNLTVPLASLLVGSLAL
;
A
#
# COMPACT_ATOMS: atom_id res chain seq x y z
N MET A 1 -10.31 -5.75 29.94
CA MET A 1 -9.84 -4.41 30.35
C MET A 1 -8.41 -4.59 30.87
N PHE A 2 -7.41 -4.51 29.98
CA PHE A 2 -6.01 -4.62 30.38
C PHE A 2 -5.52 -3.23 30.77
N SER A 3 -5.08 -3.10 32.03
CA SER A 3 -4.46 -1.91 32.62
C SER A 3 -3.33 -1.35 31.74
N ASP A 4 -3.18 -0.02 31.71
CA ASP A 4 -2.30 0.76 30.83
C ASP A 4 -0.81 0.36 30.80
N GLY A 5 -0.34 -0.47 31.73
CA GLY A 5 1.01 -1.08 31.67
C GLY A 5 1.12 -2.28 30.71
N ASN A 6 0.00 -2.96 30.43
CA ASN A 6 -0.05 -4.15 29.58
C ASN A 6 -0.22 -3.82 28.09
N SER A 7 -0.65 -2.60 27.76
CA SER A 7 -0.81 -2.15 26.37
C SER A 7 0.54 -1.96 25.68
N ILE A 8 1.55 -1.41 26.37
CA ILE A 8 2.88 -1.18 25.80
C ILE A 8 3.60 -2.49 25.47
N ALA A 9 3.59 -3.45 26.40
CA ALA A 9 4.19 -4.76 26.17
C ALA A 9 3.46 -5.51 25.04
N GLY A 10 2.14 -5.40 24.98
CA GLY A 10 1.32 -5.93 23.89
C GLY A 10 1.67 -5.31 22.54
N ASP A 11 1.75 -3.98 22.47
CA ASP A 11 2.10 -3.24 21.25
C ASP A 11 3.53 -3.52 20.80
N LEU A 12 4.49 -3.68 21.72
CA LEU A 12 5.85 -4.11 21.41
C LEU A 12 5.88 -5.52 20.80
N CYS A 13 5.13 -6.45 21.38
CA CYS A 13 5.00 -7.80 20.84
C CYS A 13 4.34 -7.78 19.45
N ALA A 14 3.28 -6.98 19.28
CA ALA A 14 2.61 -6.78 18.01
C ALA A 14 3.55 -6.15 16.96
N THR A 15 4.35 -5.15 17.32
CA THR A 15 5.39 -4.58 16.45
C THR A 15 6.41 -5.64 16.04
N ALA A 16 6.89 -6.45 16.99
CA ALA A 16 7.87 -7.51 16.70
C ALA A 16 7.30 -8.56 15.74
N ILE A 17 6.09 -9.06 16.00
CA ILE A 17 5.44 -10.06 15.13
C ILE A 17 5.14 -9.46 13.75
N SER A 18 4.53 -8.28 13.69
CA SER A 18 4.21 -7.60 12.43
C SER A 18 5.47 -7.27 11.62
N GLY A 19 6.56 -6.90 12.30
CA GLY A 19 7.87 -6.69 11.69
C GLY A 19 8.45 -7.98 11.12
N VAL A 20 8.38 -9.10 11.85
CA VAL A 20 8.79 -10.42 11.36
C VAL A 20 7.96 -10.83 10.14
N VAL A 21 6.65 -10.61 10.16
CA VAL A 21 5.77 -10.88 9.01
C VAL A 21 6.16 -10.04 7.80
N ALA A 22 6.32 -8.72 7.97
CA ALA A 22 6.71 -7.81 6.90
C ALA A 22 8.08 -8.18 6.29
N VAL A 23 9.08 -8.46 7.13
CA VAL A 23 10.41 -8.91 6.68
C VAL A 23 10.34 -10.27 5.99
N SER A 24 9.51 -11.19 6.48
CA SER A 24 9.35 -12.51 5.86
C SER A 24 8.73 -12.41 4.47
N VAL A 25 7.68 -11.59 4.30
CA VAL A 25 7.07 -11.32 2.99
C VAL A 25 8.08 -10.67 2.04
N LEU A 26 8.82 -9.66 2.51
CA LEU A 26 9.89 -9.04 1.73
C LEU A 26 10.94 -10.06 1.28
N ARG A 27 11.41 -10.92 2.19
CA ARG A 27 12.39 -11.97 1.90
C ARG A 27 11.90 -12.96 0.86
N ILE A 28 10.62 -13.36 0.91
CA ILE A 28 10.03 -14.24 -0.11
C ILE A 28 10.18 -13.63 -1.51
N TRP A 29 9.87 -12.33 -1.65
CA TRP A 29 9.98 -11.63 -2.94
C TRP A 29 11.42 -11.30 -3.33
N GLU A 30 12.31 -11.05 -2.36
CA GLU A 30 13.75 -10.91 -2.63
C GLU A 30 14.35 -12.21 -3.15
N GLU A 31 14.02 -13.36 -2.55
CA GLU A 31 14.49 -14.67 -3.02
C GLU A 31 13.93 -15.01 -4.40
N THR A 32 12.67 -14.68 -4.64
CA THR A 32 12.03 -14.82 -5.95
C THR A 32 12.73 -13.97 -7.02
N ALA A 33 13.08 -12.72 -6.69
CA ALA A 33 13.85 -11.83 -7.57
C ALA A 33 15.30 -12.33 -7.79
N LYS A 34 15.98 -12.81 -6.74
CA LYS A 34 17.34 -13.36 -6.85
C LYS A 34 17.38 -14.55 -7.81
N ARG A 35 16.44 -15.48 -7.64
CA ARG A 35 16.29 -16.68 -8.48
C ARG A 35 15.79 -16.39 -9.90
N GLY A 36 15.37 -15.15 -10.19
CA GLY A 36 14.90 -14.76 -11.51
C GLY A 36 13.61 -15.46 -11.93
N LEU A 37 12.77 -15.84 -10.97
CA LEU A 37 11.50 -16.55 -11.25
C LEU A 37 10.48 -15.65 -11.96
N PHE A 38 10.54 -14.34 -11.69
CA PHE A 38 9.72 -13.32 -12.33
C PHE A 38 10.58 -12.20 -12.90
N ASP A 39 10.07 -11.49 -13.91
CA ASP A 39 10.71 -10.26 -14.37
C ASP A 39 10.68 -9.20 -13.26
N GLN A 40 11.71 -8.35 -13.22
CA GLN A 40 11.90 -7.36 -12.17
C GLN A 40 10.67 -6.45 -11.98
N LYS A 41 9.96 -6.14 -13.08
CA LYS A 41 8.77 -5.29 -13.03
C LYS A 41 7.55 -6.00 -12.43
N LEU A 42 7.36 -7.30 -12.65
CA LEU A 42 6.30 -8.06 -11.98
C LEU A 42 6.64 -8.23 -10.51
N ASN A 43 7.87 -8.62 -10.18
CA ASN A 43 8.28 -8.81 -8.79
C ASN A 43 8.08 -7.55 -7.95
N ARG A 44 8.48 -6.38 -8.47
CA ARG A 44 8.21 -5.08 -7.82
C ARG A 44 6.73 -4.86 -7.52
N LYS A 45 5.84 -5.19 -8.45
CA LYS A 45 4.39 -5.02 -8.25
C LYS A 45 3.79 -6.09 -7.32
N LEU A 46 4.35 -7.29 -7.26
CA LEU A 46 3.97 -8.31 -6.27
C LEU A 46 4.36 -7.88 -4.84
N VAL A 47 5.56 -7.29 -4.68
CA VAL A 47 5.99 -6.64 -3.43
C VAL A 47 5.01 -5.53 -3.03
N HIS A 48 4.70 -4.65 -3.98
CA HIS A 48 3.78 -3.52 -3.80
C HIS A 48 2.37 -3.91 -3.36
N ILE A 49 1.79 -4.96 -3.96
CA ILE A 49 0.47 -5.48 -3.58
C ILE A 49 0.53 -6.14 -2.20
N SER A 50 1.53 -6.98 -1.95
CA SER A 50 1.53 -7.85 -0.78
C SER A 50 1.88 -7.14 0.53
N ILE A 51 2.90 -6.27 0.55
CA ILE A 51 3.41 -5.71 1.81
C ILE A 51 2.35 -4.92 2.56
N GLY A 52 1.69 -3.96 1.89
CA GLY A 52 0.71 -3.10 2.54
C GLY A 52 -0.53 -3.87 3.00
N LEU A 53 -1.03 -4.81 2.18
CA LEU A 53 -2.20 -5.61 2.54
C LEU A 53 -1.90 -6.59 3.67
N VAL A 54 -0.78 -7.31 3.62
CA VAL A 54 -0.38 -8.21 4.72
C VAL A 54 -0.12 -7.42 6.01
N PHE A 55 0.47 -6.23 5.89
CA PHE A 55 0.67 -5.36 7.04
C PHE A 55 -0.66 -4.91 7.67
N MET A 56 -1.68 -4.58 6.88
CA MET A 56 -3.03 -4.27 7.39
C MET A 56 -3.67 -5.45 8.13
N LEU A 57 -3.42 -6.70 7.71
CA LEU A 57 -3.88 -7.89 8.45
C LEU A 57 -3.27 -8.01 9.86
N CYS A 58 -2.16 -7.32 10.12
CA CYS A 58 -1.54 -7.31 11.44
C CYS A 58 -2.09 -6.19 12.34
N TRP A 59 -2.84 -5.23 11.81
CA TRP A 59 -3.35 -4.09 12.58
C TRP A 59 -4.22 -4.45 13.80
N PRO A 60 -5.05 -5.51 13.78
CA PRO A 60 -5.83 -5.91 14.96
C PRO A 60 -4.98 -6.36 16.15
N MET A 61 -3.69 -6.67 15.95
CA MET A 61 -2.77 -7.04 17.02
C MET A 61 -2.39 -5.85 17.90
N PHE A 62 -2.56 -4.62 17.39
CA PHE A 62 -2.21 -3.39 18.09
C PHE A 62 -3.37 -2.84 18.90
N SER A 63 -3.04 -2.16 19.99
CA SER A 63 -4.00 -1.46 20.83
C SER A 63 -4.78 -0.40 20.03
N SER A 64 -5.99 -0.08 20.48
CA SER A 64 -6.83 0.96 19.88
C SER A 64 -6.34 2.38 20.16
N SER A 65 -5.35 2.52 21.04
CA SER A 65 -4.80 3.80 21.45
C SER A 65 -3.96 4.45 20.34
N ARG A 66 -3.73 5.77 20.46
CA ARG A 66 -2.76 6.49 19.62
C ARG A 66 -1.36 5.86 19.70
N GLN A 67 -1.02 5.26 20.84
CA GLN A 67 0.26 4.58 21.02
C GLN A 67 0.39 3.35 20.11
N GLY A 68 -0.64 2.50 20.02
CA GLY A 68 -0.66 1.36 19.10
C GLY A 68 -0.49 1.79 17.64
N ALA A 69 -1.14 2.91 17.27
CA ALA A 69 -0.99 3.51 15.94
C ALA A 69 0.45 3.93 15.63
N LEU A 70 1.13 4.56 16.60
CA LEU A 70 2.53 4.94 16.46
C LEU A 70 3.45 3.71 16.38
N PHE A 71 3.23 2.69 17.21
CA PHE A 71 3.99 1.43 17.19
C PHE A 71 3.89 0.69 15.85
N ALA A 72 2.71 0.68 15.24
CA ALA A 72 2.54 0.13 13.92
C ALA A 72 3.20 1.02 12.85
N ALA A 73 3.05 2.34 12.94
CA ALA A 73 3.68 3.30 12.01
C ALA A 73 5.22 3.24 12.04
N LEU A 74 5.83 2.81 13.16
CA LEU A 74 7.28 2.58 13.23
C LEU A 74 7.77 1.56 12.20
N ILE A 75 6.97 0.55 11.85
CA ILE A 75 7.38 -0.50 10.90
C ILE A 75 7.63 0.08 9.49
N PRO A 76 6.64 0.73 8.82
CA PRO A 76 6.90 1.40 7.56
C PRO A 76 7.80 2.63 7.72
N GLY A 77 7.82 3.30 8.89
CA GLY A 77 8.74 4.39 9.18
C GLY A 77 10.22 3.98 9.21
N LEU A 78 10.54 2.81 9.77
CA LEU A 78 11.88 2.23 9.69
C LEU A 78 12.21 1.81 8.25
N ASN A 79 11.22 1.38 7.47
CA ASN A 79 11.41 1.10 6.05
C ASN A 79 11.74 2.37 5.26
N ILE A 80 11.14 3.53 5.58
CA ILE A 80 11.53 4.83 4.99
C ILE A 80 13.01 5.09 5.23
N LEU A 81 13.51 4.91 6.47
CA LEU A 81 14.93 5.07 6.77
C LEU A 81 15.80 4.09 5.96
N LYS A 82 15.37 2.82 5.84
CA LYS A 82 16.05 1.83 5.00
C LYS A 82 16.13 2.29 3.53
N MET A 83 15.02 2.76 2.97
CA MET A 83 14.95 3.26 1.59
C MET A 83 15.85 4.48 1.37
N LEU A 84 15.91 5.41 2.34
CA LEU A 84 16.79 6.58 2.28
C LEU A 84 18.27 6.17 2.31
N LEU A 85 18.66 5.28 3.23
CA LEU A 85 20.05 4.84 3.36
C LEU A 85 20.55 4.12 2.08
N ILE A 86 19.73 3.26 1.50
CA ILE A 86 20.09 2.54 0.26
C ILE A 86 20.02 3.49 -0.94
N GLY A 87 18.96 4.28 -1.03
CA GLY A 87 18.73 5.20 -2.14
C GLY A 87 19.80 6.28 -2.26
N LEU A 88 20.31 6.79 -1.13
CA LEU A 88 21.44 7.73 -1.07
C LEU A 88 22.82 7.06 -1.26
N GLY A 89 22.88 5.72 -1.36
CA GLY A 89 24.12 4.97 -1.54
C GLY A 89 24.97 4.82 -0.27
N ILE A 90 24.43 5.15 0.91
CA ILE A 90 25.11 5.01 2.21
C ILE A 90 25.19 3.52 2.59
N TRP A 91 24.16 2.75 2.28
CA TRP A 91 24.09 1.30 2.51
C TRP A 91 23.92 0.55 1.19
N LYS A 92 24.63 -0.57 1.00
CA LYS A 92 24.47 -1.44 -0.19
C LYS A 92 23.63 -2.68 0.14
N ASP A 93 22.44 -2.75 -0.43
CA ASP A 93 21.54 -3.92 -0.34
C ASP A 93 20.98 -4.22 -1.74
N GLU A 94 21.74 -5.01 -2.49
CA GLU A 94 21.38 -5.37 -3.88
C GLU A 94 20.10 -6.19 -3.96
N ALA A 95 19.77 -6.96 -2.92
CA ALA A 95 18.56 -7.77 -2.88
C ALA A 95 17.31 -6.89 -2.84
N THR A 96 17.30 -5.91 -1.94
CA THR A 96 16.22 -4.91 -1.85
C THR A 96 16.14 -4.05 -3.11
N VAL A 97 17.28 -3.62 -3.67
CA VAL A 97 17.26 -2.87 -4.94
C VAL A 97 16.67 -3.72 -6.05
N LYS A 98 17.06 -5.00 -6.18
CA LYS A 98 16.53 -5.89 -7.22
C LYS A 98 15.03 -6.16 -7.08
N SER A 99 14.52 -6.28 -5.86
CA SER A 99 13.10 -6.57 -5.62
C SER A 99 12.20 -5.34 -5.78
N MET A 100 12.69 -4.13 -5.49
CA MET A 100 11.87 -2.91 -5.41
C MET A 100 12.14 -1.88 -6.51
N SER A 101 13.24 -1.96 -7.27
CA SER A 101 13.52 -1.04 -8.39
C SER A 101 13.02 -1.59 -9.73
N ARG A 102 12.82 -0.71 -10.70
CA ARG A 102 12.42 -1.06 -12.08
C ARG A 102 13.61 -1.44 -12.95
N PHE A 103 14.74 -0.76 -12.79
CA PHE A 103 15.93 -0.94 -13.62
C PHE A 103 17.19 -1.35 -12.84
N GLY A 104 17.06 -1.65 -11.54
CA GLY A 104 18.22 -1.97 -10.70
C GLY A 104 18.96 -0.74 -10.16
N ASP A 105 18.43 0.47 -10.37
CA ASP A 105 19.01 1.70 -9.82
C ASP A 105 18.52 1.91 -8.38
N HIS A 106 19.45 2.00 -7.43
CA HIS A 106 19.16 2.26 -6.03
C HIS A 106 18.43 3.60 -5.83
N ARG A 107 18.66 4.59 -6.69
CA ARG A 107 17.99 5.90 -6.60
C ARG A 107 16.49 5.83 -6.82
N GLU A 108 15.99 4.79 -7.50
CA GLU A 108 14.55 4.59 -7.65
C GLU A 108 13.85 4.35 -6.32
N LEU A 109 14.55 3.84 -5.30
CA LEU A 109 14.00 3.67 -3.96
C LEU A 109 13.57 4.99 -3.32
N LEU A 110 14.14 6.13 -3.77
CA LEU A 110 13.79 7.47 -3.28
C LEU A 110 12.51 8.04 -3.91
N LYS A 111 11.89 7.33 -4.86
CA LYS A 111 10.66 7.74 -5.55
C LYS A 111 9.49 6.86 -5.11
N GLY A 112 8.93 6.05 -6.01
CA GLY A 112 7.77 5.19 -5.74
C GLY A 112 7.81 4.43 -4.42
N PRO A 113 8.87 3.65 -4.10
CA PRO A 113 8.97 2.94 -2.82
C PRO A 113 8.96 3.84 -1.58
N LEU A 114 9.57 5.03 -1.66
CA LEU A 114 9.56 6.01 -0.57
C LEU A 114 8.16 6.61 -0.38
N TYR A 115 7.51 7.02 -1.47
CA TYR A 115 6.14 7.55 -1.42
C TYR A 115 5.17 6.50 -0.88
N TYR A 116 5.29 5.26 -1.34
CA TYR A 116 4.52 4.14 -0.83
C TYR A 116 4.67 3.96 0.69
N ALA A 117 5.92 3.88 1.18
CA ALA A 117 6.18 3.72 2.61
C ALA A 117 5.70 4.93 3.42
N ALA A 118 5.83 6.14 2.89
CA ALA A 118 5.32 7.37 3.49
C ALA A 118 3.79 7.36 3.59
N THR A 119 3.08 6.95 2.54
CA THR A 119 1.62 6.82 2.56
C THR A 119 1.15 5.84 3.62
N ILE A 120 1.74 4.65 3.69
CA ILE A 120 1.34 3.64 4.70
C ILE A 120 1.63 4.17 6.11
N THR A 121 2.79 4.82 6.31
CA THR A 121 3.15 5.43 7.60
C THR A 121 2.14 6.51 8.02
N LEU A 122 1.77 7.40 7.09
CA LEU A 122 0.79 8.46 7.32
C LEU A 122 -0.61 7.89 7.62
N ALA A 123 -1.05 6.91 6.84
CA ALA A 123 -2.33 6.22 7.04
C ALA A 123 -2.38 5.58 8.44
N CYS A 124 -1.27 5.00 8.91
CA CYS A 124 -1.18 4.47 10.28
C CYS A 124 -1.23 5.58 11.33
N ALA A 125 -0.36 6.57 11.23
CA ALA A 125 -0.14 7.55 12.29
C ALA A 125 -1.32 8.51 12.48
N VAL A 126 -2.06 8.81 11.40
CA VAL A 126 -3.12 9.83 11.39
C VAL A 126 -4.52 9.21 11.40
N TYR A 127 -4.81 8.31 10.47
CA TYR A 127 -6.16 7.77 10.25
C TYR A 127 -6.42 6.48 11.03
N TRP A 128 -5.41 5.62 11.10
CA TRP A 128 -5.39 4.35 11.82
C TRP A 128 -6.52 3.37 11.42
N ARG A 129 -6.64 2.27 12.15
CA ARG A 129 -7.52 1.13 11.81
C ARG A 129 -9.02 1.37 11.95
N GLY A 130 -9.42 2.49 12.53
CA GLY A 130 -10.83 2.89 12.67
C GLY A 130 -11.29 3.87 11.58
N SER A 131 -10.45 4.14 10.58
CA SER A 131 -10.80 5.10 9.51
C SER A 131 -10.97 4.38 8.17
N PRO A 132 -12.16 4.48 7.55
CA PRO A 132 -12.37 3.97 6.20
C PRO A 132 -11.44 4.64 5.17
N ILE A 133 -11.04 5.90 5.40
CA ILE A 133 -10.10 6.64 4.55
C ILE A 133 -8.73 5.93 4.49
N ALA A 134 -8.22 5.42 5.63
CA ALA A 134 -6.98 4.64 5.66
C ALA A 134 -7.10 3.36 4.81
N ILE A 135 -8.22 2.65 4.96
CA ILE A 135 -8.51 1.41 4.23
C ILE A 135 -8.52 1.69 2.73
N ALA A 136 -9.32 2.68 2.29
CA ALA A 136 -9.45 3.03 0.89
C ALA A 136 -8.10 3.41 0.28
N THR A 137 -7.30 4.19 1.02
CA THR A 137 -5.99 4.70 0.56
C THR A 137 -4.99 3.57 0.38
N ILE A 138 -4.84 2.68 1.37
CA ILE A 138 -3.89 1.57 1.27
C ILE A 138 -4.37 0.55 0.23
N CYS A 139 -5.67 0.26 0.15
CA CYS A 139 -6.22 -0.71 -0.80
C CYS A 139 -6.08 -0.24 -2.25
N ASN A 140 -6.38 1.03 -2.54
CA ASN A 140 -6.23 1.57 -3.90
C ASN A 140 -4.77 1.75 -4.29
N LEU A 141 -3.90 2.14 -3.35
CA LEU A 141 -2.46 2.17 -3.59
C LEU A 141 -1.91 0.76 -3.83
N CYS A 142 -2.14 -0.20 -2.94
CA CYS A 142 -1.48 -1.51 -3.01
C CYS A 142 -2.14 -2.43 -4.04
N SER A 143 -3.45 -2.66 -3.91
CA SER A 143 -4.20 -3.60 -4.74
C SER A 143 -4.58 -2.97 -6.08
N GLY A 144 -5.17 -1.77 -6.05
CA GLY A 144 -5.59 -1.03 -7.23
C GLY A 144 -4.45 -0.79 -8.22
N ASP A 145 -3.50 0.09 -7.88
CA ASP A 145 -2.35 0.41 -8.74
C ASP A 145 -1.46 -0.82 -9.04
N GLY A 146 -1.34 -1.73 -8.06
CA GLY A 146 -0.61 -2.99 -8.24
C GLY A 146 -1.17 -3.85 -9.38
N LEU A 147 -2.48 -4.13 -9.33
CA LEU A 147 -3.15 -4.96 -10.33
C LEU A 147 -3.39 -4.22 -11.64
N ALA A 148 -3.57 -2.90 -11.62
CA ALA A 148 -3.65 -2.05 -12.80
C ALA A 148 -2.46 -2.28 -13.74
N ASP A 149 -1.25 -2.27 -13.17
CA ASP A 149 -0.02 -2.43 -13.93
C ASP A 149 0.20 -3.89 -14.39
N ILE A 150 -0.17 -4.89 -13.59
CA ILE A 150 -0.04 -6.31 -13.98
C ILE A 150 -1.02 -6.65 -15.12
N ILE A 151 -2.30 -6.34 -14.93
CA ILE A 151 -3.35 -6.62 -15.92
C ILE A 151 -3.18 -5.71 -17.14
N GLY A 152 -2.84 -4.44 -16.94
CA GLY A 152 -2.62 -3.49 -18.02
C GLY A 152 -1.45 -3.86 -18.93
N ARG A 153 -0.39 -4.48 -18.39
CA ARG A 153 0.72 -5.01 -19.19
C ARG A 153 0.36 -6.31 -19.92
N ARG A 154 -0.42 -7.20 -19.29
CA ARG A 154 -0.73 -8.52 -19.85
C ARG A 154 -1.90 -8.52 -20.84
N PHE A 155 -2.91 -7.69 -20.60
CA PHE A 155 -4.18 -7.67 -21.34
C PHE A 155 -4.54 -6.30 -21.92
N GLY A 156 -3.74 -5.25 -21.65
CA GLY A 156 -4.03 -3.88 -22.06
C GLY A 156 -3.65 -3.54 -23.49
N SER A 157 -4.25 -4.24 -24.45
CA SER A 157 -4.12 -3.98 -25.89
C SER A 157 -4.73 -2.63 -26.28
N GLN A 158 -5.90 -2.31 -25.74
CA GLN A 158 -6.56 -1.02 -25.95
C GLN A 158 -6.01 0.04 -24.98
N LYS A 159 -5.33 1.05 -25.53
CA LYS A 159 -4.81 2.20 -24.79
C LYS A 159 -5.89 3.25 -24.57
N LEU A 160 -5.70 4.08 -23.55
CA LEU A 160 -6.59 5.21 -23.33
C LEU A 160 -6.34 6.29 -24.39
N PRO A 161 -7.40 6.95 -24.91
CA PRO A 161 -7.26 7.93 -25.99
C PRO A 161 -6.42 9.14 -25.58
N TYR A 162 -6.39 9.49 -24.29
CA TYR A 162 -5.64 10.60 -23.74
C TYR A 162 -4.32 10.19 -23.04
N ASN A 163 -4.07 8.89 -22.86
CA ASN A 163 -2.84 8.39 -22.23
C ASN A 163 -2.41 7.05 -22.82
N SER A 164 -1.43 7.08 -23.72
CA SER A 164 -0.90 5.88 -24.38
C SER A 164 -0.10 4.95 -23.47
N ASN A 165 0.34 5.43 -22.29
CA ASN A 165 1.06 4.61 -21.31
C ASN A 165 0.12 3.71 -20.49
N LYS A 166 -1.17 4.06 -20.42
CA LYS A 166 -2.19 3.36 -19.63
C LYS A 166 -3.20 2.68 -20.56
N SER A 167 -3.90 1.68 -20.04
CA SER A 167 -4.82 0.85 -20.83
C SER A 167 -6.18 0.74 -20.17
N ILE A 168 -7.22 0.53 -20.98
CA ILE A 168 -8.58 0.34 -20.47
C ILE A 168 -8.63 -0.85 -19.51
N ALA A 169 -7.97 -1.96 -19.87
CA ALA A 169 -7.88 -3.14 -19.00
C ALA A 169 -7.19 -2.84 -17.65
N GLY A 170 -6.15 -2.00 -17.65
CA GLY A 170 -5.46 -1.57 -16.43
C GLY A 170 -6.37 -0.72 -15.53
N SER A 171 -7.07 0.27 -16.10
CA SER A 171 -7.98 1.13 -15.33
C SER A 171 -9.19 0.35 -14.77
N VAL A 172 -9.75 -0.59 -15.53
CA VAL A 172 -10.81 -1.48 -15.03
C VAL A 172 -10.28 -2.36 -13.89
N ALA A 173 -9.06 -2.90 -14.02
CA ALA A 173 -8.44 -3.68 -12.96
C ALA A 173 -8.20 -2.84 -11.70
N MET A 174 -7.74 -1.59 -11.85
CA MET A 174 -7.56 -0.67 -10.73
C MET A 174 -8.85 -0.48 -9.94
N LEU A 175 -9.94 -0.10 -10.64
CA LEU A 175 -11.24 0.16 -10.04
C LEU A 175 -11.75 -1.06 -9.27
N ILE A 176 -11.76 -2.22 -9.93
CA ILE A 176 -12.30 -3.45 -9.36
C ILE A 176 -11.44 -3.91 -8.18
N ALA A 177 -10.12 -3.94 -8.34
CA ALA A 177 -9.20 -4.39 -7.30
C ALA A 177 -9.25 -3.48 -6.07
N GLY A 178 -9.17 -2.16 -6.28
CA GLY A 178 -9.25 -1.17 -5.21
C GLY A 178 -10.56 -1.27 -4.44
N PHE A 179 -11.68 -1.36 -5.15
CA PHE A 179 -13.01 -1.46 -4.56
C PHE A 179 -13.21 -2.77 -3.78
N ILE A 180 -12.99 -3.92 -4.41
CA ILE A 180 -13.18 -5.23 -3.76
C ILE A 180 -12.27 -5.38 -2.55
N THR A 181 -11.01 -4.95 -2.66
CA THR A 181 -10.07 -5.05 -1.54
C THR A 181 -10.48 -4.12 -0.40
N SER A 182 -10.96 -2.91 -0.69
CA SER A 182 -11.47 -1.98 0.34
C SER A 182 -12.68 -2.55 1.09
N VAL A 183 -13.66 -3.12 0.36
CA VAL A 183 -14.82 -3.79 0.96
C VAL A 183 -14.40 -5.02 1.77
N GLY A 184 -13.44 -5.81 1.27
CA GLY A 184 -12.90 -6.95 2.01
C GLY A 184 -12.25 -6.54 3.34
N PHE A 185 -11.47 -5.46 3.34
CA PHE A 185 -10.87 -4.92 4.57
C PHE A 185 -11.88 -4.23 5.49
N MET A 186 -12.96 -3.65 4.95
CA MET A 186 -14.09 -3.19 5.75
C MET A 186 -14.66 -4.36 6.55
N HIS A 187 -15.09 -5.45 5.89
CA HIS A 187 -15.60 -6.65 6.57
C HIS A 187 -14.61 -7.21 7.60
N TYR A 188 -13.32 -7.24 7.22
CA TYR A 188 -12.26 -7.69 8.13
C TYR A 188 -12.22 -6.83 9.40
N PHE A 189 -12.15 -5.50 9.30
CA PHE A 189 -12.08 -4.63 10.48
C PHE A 189 -13.40 -4.53 11.25
N CYS A 190 -14.54 -4.68 10.58
CA CYS A 190 -15.84 -4.83 11.23
C CYS A 190 -15.92 -6.10 12.08
N SER A 191 -15.30 -7.21 11.66
CA SER A 191 -15.27 -8.44 12.46
C SER A 191 -14.52 -8.29 13.80
N PHE A 192 -13.62 -7.30 13.91
CA PHE A 192 -12.95 -6.94 15.17
C PHE A 192 -13.64 -5.81 15.93
N GLY A 193 -14.78 -5.30 15.43
CA GLY A 193 -15.53 -4.20 16.03
C GLY A 193 -14.88 -2.84 15.90
N TYR A 194 -14.05 -2.61 14.87
CA TYR A 194 -13.36 -1.34 14.67
C TYR A 194 -14.12 -0.35 13.79
N LEU A 195 -15.05 -0.87 13.00
CA LEU A 195 -15.90 -0.13 12.07
C LEU A 195 -17.30 -0.74 12.10
N GLU A 196 -18.30 0.07 11.79
CA GLU A 196 -19.65 -0.39 11.52
C GLU A 196 -19.87 -0.46 10.01
N GLU A 197 -20.41 -1.59 9.53
CA GLU A 197 -20.71 -1.73 8.10
C GLU A 197 -21.87 -0.84 7.71
N SER A 198 -21.70 -0.07 6.63
CA SER A 198 -22.77 0.75 6.07
C SER A 198 -22.72 0.76 4.55
N TRP A 199 -23.88 0.88 3.92
CA TRP A 199 -23.97 1.06 2.47
C TRP A 199 -23.30 2.37 2.02
N GLU A 200 -23.33 3.40 2.87
CA GLU A 200 -22.62 4.66 2.62
C GLU A 200 -21.11 4.44 2.48
N MET A 201 -20.52 3.62 3.36
CA MET A 201 -19.10 3.28 3.29
C MET A 201 -18.75 2.50 2.03
N VAL A 202 -19.60 1.54 1.63
CA VAL A 202 -19.43 0.79 0.38
C VAL A 202 -19.48 1.73 -0.84
N ILE A 203 -20.45 2.64 -0.88
CA ILE A 203 -20.56 3.65 -1.94
C ILE A 203 -19.33 4.58 -1.91
N GLY A 204 -18.88 5.00 -0.74
CA GLY A 204 -17.67 5.80 -0.55
C GLY A 204 -16.42 5.11 -1.10
N PHE A 205 -16.23 3.81 -0.82
CA PHE A 205 -15.13 3.05 -1.41
C PHE A 205 -15.20 2.96 -2.93
N PHE A 206 -16.40 2.84 -3.50
CA PHE A 206 -16.57 2.86 -4.96
C PHE A 206 -16.19 4.23 -5.53
N ILE A 207 -16.66 5.32 -4.93
CA ILE A 207 -16.32 6.70 -5.34
C ILE A 207 -14.80 6.94 -5.27
N VAL A 208 -14.16 6.55 -4.18
CA VAL A 208 -12.71 6.68 -4.01
C VAL A 208 -11.94 5.85 -5.03
N SER A 209 -12.37 4.60 -5.27
CA SER A 209 -11.72 3.73 -6.25
C SER A 209 -11.89 4.25 -7.68
N LEU A 210 -13.04 4.84 -8.01
CA LEU A 210 -13.28 5.50 -9.28
C LEU A 210 -12.41 6.75 -9.44
N ALA A 211 -12.36 7.61 -8.43
CA ALA A 211 -11.56 8.83 -8.47
C ALA A 211 -10.06 8.54 -8.61
N THR A 212 -9.54 7.58 -7.83
CA THR A 212 -8.14 7.17 -7.93
C THR A 212 -7.81 6.53 -9.27
N THR A 213 -8.74 5.75 -9.86
CA THR A 213 -8.61 5.21 -11.22
C THR A 213 -8.51 6.32 -12.27
N LEU A 214 -9.34 7.36 -12.16
CA LEU A 214 -9.29 8.51 -13.08
C LEU A 214 -7.99 9.31 -12.92
N VAL A 215 -7.48 9.43 -11.70
CA VAL A 215 -6.19 10.11 -11.43
C VAL A 215 -5.03 9.28 -11.98
N GLU A 216 -5.03 7.97 -11.76
CA GLU A 216 -4.01 7.06 -12.29
C GLU A 216 -3.98 7.03 -13.82
N SER A 217 -5.16 7.09 -14.45
CA SER A 217 -5.29 7.09 -15.89
C SER A 217 -4.76 8.38 -16.52
N HIS A 218 -4.72 9.48 -15.76
CA HIS A 218 -4.31 10.79 -16.24
C HIS A 218 -2.80 10.86 -16.56
N PRO A 219 -2.37 11.50 -17.67
CA PRO A 219 -0.95 11.59 -18.04
C PRO A 219 -0.05 12.20 -16.96
N LEU A 220 -0.58 13.16 -16.19
CA LEU A 220 0.17 13.79 -15.08
C LEU A 220 0.59 12.78 -14.01
N SER A 221 -0.21 11.74 -13.75
CA SER A 221 0.16 10.69 -12.80
C SER A 221 1.39 9.92 -13.27
N THR A 222 1.52 9.71 -14.58
CA THR A 222 2.72 9.06 -15.16
C THR A 222 3.98 9.93 -14.99
N VAL A 223 3.84 11.26 -14.93
CA VAL A 223 4.95 12.20 -14.76
C VAL A 223 5.34 12.36 -13.29
N LEU A 224 4.35 12.44 -12.39
CA LEU A 224 4.55 12.73 -10.97
C LEU A 224 4.81 11.49 -10.10
N ASP A 225 4.55 10.28 -10.61
CA ASP A 225 4.55 8.99 -9.91
C ASP A 225 3.17 8.62 -9.34
N ASP A 226 2.68 7.43 -9.73
CA ASP A 226 1.39 6.89 -9.31
C ASP A 226 1.35 6.60 -7.80
N ASN A 227 2.48 6.29 -7.19
CA ASN A 227 2.59 6.05 -5.75
C ASN A 227 2.43 7.33 -4.91
N LEU A 228 2.43 8.51 -5.54
CA LEU A 228 2.15 9.78 -4.88
C LEU A 228 0.74 10.27 -5.20
N THR A 229 0.34 10.26 -6.48
CA THR A 229 -0.93 10.84 -6.92
C THR A 229 -2.15 10.02 -6.46
N VAL A 230 -2.06 8.69 -6.49
CA VAL A 230 -3.17 7.80 -6.08
C VAL A 230 -3.51 7.96 -4.60
N PRO A 231 -2.54 7.92 -3.66
CA PRO A 231 -2.83 8.18 -2.26
C PRO A 231 -3.43 9.56 -1.99
N LEU A 232 -2.88 10.62 -2.61
CA LEU A 232 -3.38 11.98 -2.41
C LEU A 232 -4.83 12.12 -2.88
N ALA A 233 -5.16 11.56 -4.04
CA ALA A 233 -6.52 11.52 -4.54
C ALA A 233 -7.44 10.73 -3.61
N SER A 234 -6.98 9.58 -3.11
CA SER A 234 -7.73 8.76 -2.17
C SER A 234 -8.01 9.48 -0.85
N LEU A 235 -7.03 10.17 -0.29
CA LEU A 235 -7.18 10.94 0.95
C LEU A 235 -8.15 12.11 0.77
N LEU A 236 -8.02 12.85 -0.34
CA LEU A 236 -8.88 13.99 -0.65
C LEU A 236 -10.33 13.57 -0.86
N VAL A 237 -10.58 12.61 -1.76
CA VAL A 237 -11.93 12.13 -2.07
C VAL A 237 -12.51 11.36 -0.89
N GLY A 238 -11.68 10.55 -0.22
CA GLY A 238 -12.06 9.84 0.99
C GLY A 238 -12.56 10.78 2.07
N SER A 239 -11.89 11.91 2.31
CA SER A 239 -12.34 12.89 3.31
C SER A 239 -13.71 13.52 3.05
N LEU A 240 -14.24 13.37 1.83
CA LEU A 240 -15.56 13.87 1.43
C LEU A 240 -16.62 12.76 1.33
N ALA A 241 -16.20 11.51 1.15
CA ALA A 241 -17.07 10.39 0.79
C ALA A 241 -17.08 9.24 1.82
N LEU A 242 -16.22 9.29 2.83
CA LEU A 242 -16.00 8.27 3.87
C LEU A 242 -15.83 8.90 5.25
#